data_AF-A0A3S4HJX0-F1
#
_entry.id   AF-A0A3S4HJX0-F1
#
_cell.length_a   1.000
_cell.length_b   1.000
_cell.length_c   1.000
_cell.angle_alpha   90.00
_cell.angle_beta   90.00
_cell.angle_gamma   90.00
#
_symmetry.space_group_name_H-M   'P 1'
#
loop_
_entity.id
_entity.type
_entity.pdbx_description
1 polymer ?
#
loop_
_entity_poly.entity_id
_entity_poly.type
_entity_poly.pdbx_seq_one_letter_code
_entity_poly.pdbx_strand_id
1 'polypeptide(L)'
;MLITGTCVQESLAASALAQDYRDYCWSTAGVHPHHASEWNTQTAEQLRALAGRPEVVAIGECGLDFNRNFSTPDQQEAAFSAQLALAADLQMPVFLHCREAHSRFVALLSPWLDKLPAAVVHCFTGTAEELTDCLSLGLSVGITGWVCDERRGLALRALLPQIPADRLLLETDAPLSAATGFTAQTGISPQRTGFFAPPCPTGRRLAAGRSSVAGADNRSKCAPHLPIDLSKPLSGTKHARYVYIFSNWRLSRLCVTCLLIRLSSSIERASPSGSV
;
A
#
# COMPACT_ATOMS: atom_id res chain seq x y z
N MET A 1 8.22 1.36 -4.00
CA MET A 1 7.44 2.50 -3.49
C MET A 1 6.36 2.79 -4.49
N LEU A 2 5.12 3.00 -4.05
CA LEU A 2 4.01 3.39 -4.91
C LEU A 2 3.70 4.87 -4.69
N ILE A 3 3.71 5.66 -5.76
CA ILE A 3 3.44 7.10 -5.72
C ILE A 3 2.01 7.29 -6.21
N THR A 4 1.17 7.88 -5.38
CA THR A 4 -0.26 8.02 -5.67
C THR A 4 -0.53 9.22 -6.57
N GLY A 5 -1.33 9.00 -7.61
CA GLY A 5 -1.98 10.07 -8.37
C GLY A 5 -3.43 10.22 -7.91
N THR A 6 -3.86 11.44 -7.58
CA THR A 6 -5.24 11.72 -7.13
C THR A 6 -6.09 12.46 -8.16
N CYS A 7 -5.47 12.97 -9.22
CA CYS A 7 -6.12 13.52 -10.41
C CYS A 7 -5.20 13.30 -11.63
N VAL A 8 -5.62 13.67 -12.84
CA VAL A 8 -4.81 13.48 -14.06
C VAL A 8 -3.45 14.17 -13.96
N GLN A 9 -3.43 15.42 -13.48
CA GLN A 9 -2.21 16.20 -13.38
C GLN A 9 -1.21 15.59 -12.37
N GLU A 10 -1.71 15.15 -11.21
CA GLU A 10 -0.87 14.48 -10.22
C GLU A 10 -0.44 13.08 -10.67
N SER A 11 -1.29 12.37 -11.41
CA SER A 11 -0.96 11.06 -12.00
C SER A 11 0.18 11.18 -13.03
N LEU A 12 0.19 12.25 -13.83
CA LEU A 12 1.30 12.59 -14.73
C LEU A 12 2.59 12.83 -13.96
N ALA A 13 2.54 13.64 -12.89
CA ALA A 13 3.70 13.94 -12.05
C ALA A 13 4.21 12.68 -11.32
N ALA A 14 3.31 11.83 -10.82
CA ALA A 14 3.65 10.58 -10.15
C ALA A 14 4.34 9.60 -11.11
N SER A 15 3.82 9.45 -12.34
CA SER A 15 4.45 8.63 -13.39
C SER A 15 5.84 9.17 -13.77
N ALA A 16 5.99 10.48 -13.96
CA ALA A 16 7.30 11.08 -14.24
C ALA A 16 8.30 10.80 -13.11
N LEU A 17 7.88 10.97 -11.84
CA LEU A 17 8.75 10.67 -10.71
C LEU A 17 9.07 9.18 -10.59
N ALA A 18 8.12 8.28 -10.88
CA ALA A 18 8.39 6.85 -10.90
C ALA A 18 9.38 6.48 -12.02
N GLN A 19 9.32 7.16 -13.16
CA GLN A 19 10.24 6.99 -14.28
C GLN A 19 11.67 7.45 -13.98
N ASP A 20 11.86 8.43 -13.09
CA ASP A 20 13.19 8.82 -12.62
C ASP A 20 13.82 7.76 -11.71
N TYR A 21 13.00 6.90 -11.09
CA TYR A 21 13.42 5.89 -10.10
C TYR A 21 12.87 4.48 -10.43
N ARG A 22 13.01 4.03 -11.68
CA ARG A 22 12.34 2.83 -12.26
C ARG A 22 12.48 1.51 -11.50
N ASP A 23 13.53 1.36 -10.70
CA ASP A 23 13.77 0.12 -9.93
C ASP A 23 13.17 0.15 -8.52
N TYR A 24 12.76 1.34 -8.06
CA TYR A 24 12.32 1.58 -6.69
C TYR A 24 10.91 2.15 -6.61
N CYS A 25 10.42 2.79 -7.68
CA CYS A 25 9.19 3.54 -7.70
C CYS A 25 8.26 3.06 -8.82
N TRP A 26 6.98 3.02 -8.48
CA TRP A 26 5.84 2.84 -9.37
C TRP A 26 4.82 3.92 -9.05
N SER A 27 3.83 4.11 -9.90
CA SER A 27 2.75 5.05 -9.66
C SER A 27 1.38 4.44 -9.90
N THR A 28 0.36 5.12 -9.38
CA THR A 28 -1.03 4.89 -9.76
C THR A 28 -1.51 5.99 -10.71
N ALA A 29 -2.63 5.76 -11.39
CA ALA A 29 -3.31 6.80 -12.16
C ALA A 29 -4.82 6.75 -11.88
N GLY A 30 -5.40 7.87 -11.45
CA GLY A 30 -6.81 7.91 -11.05
C GLY A 30 -7.31 9.30 -10.73
N VAL A 31 -8.59 9.35 -10.34
CA VAL A 31 -9.31 10.51 -9.83
C VAL A 31 -9.91 10.15 -8.48
N HIS A 32 -9.39 10.80 -7.45
CA HIS A 32 -9.82 10.69 -6.07
C HIS A 32 -11.24 11.29 -5.93
N PRO A 33 -12.09 10.79 -5.01
CA PRO A 33 -13.45 11.29 -4.81
C PRO A 33 -13.55 12.80 -4.62
N HIS A 34 -12.52 13.46 -4.08
CA HIS A 34 -12.52 14.92 -3.93
C HIS A 34 -12.50 15.65 -5.29
N HIS A 35 -11.91 15.04 -6.32
CA HIS A 35 -11.82 15.55 -7.69
C HIS A 35 -12.87 14.91 -8.63
N ALA A 36 -13.86 14.18 -8.10
CA ALA A 36 -14.81 13.45 -8.93
C ALA A 36 -15.66 14.36 -9.85
N SER A 37 -15.88 15.62 -9.48
CA SER A 37 -16.53 16.62 -10.33
C SER A 37 -15.76 16.93 -11.62
N GLU A 38 -14.46 16.63 -11.67
CA GLU A 38 -13.60 16.82 -12.85
C GLU A 38 -13.67 15.63 -13.82
N TRP A 39 -14.38 14.55 -13.45
CA TRP A 39 -14.50 13.37 -14.29
C TRP A 39 -15.32 13.66 -15.56
N ASN A 40 -14.73 13.34 -16.72
CA ASN A 40 -15.37 13.39 -18.02
C ASN A 40 -14.64 12.44 -19.01
N THR A 41 -15.11 12.37 -20.26
CA THR A 41 -14.53 11.50 -21.29
C THR A 41 -13.04 11.77 -21.54
N GLN A 42 -12.62 13.03 -21.56
CA GLN A 42 -11.21 13.39 -21.77
C GLN A 42 -10.35 12.92 -20.60
N THR A 43 -10.83 13.07 -19.36
CA THR A 43 -10.18 12.54 -18.15
C THR A 43 -9.98 11.03 -18.26
N ALA A 44 -11.00 10.29 -18.71
CA ALA A 44 -10.93 8.83 -18.89
C ALA A 44 -9.90 8.42 -19.95
N GLU A 45 -9.83 9.13 -21.08
CA GLU A 45 -8.84 8.90 -22.14
C GLU A 45 -7.40 9.17 -21.66
N GLN A 46 -7.20 10.25 -20.91
CA GLN A 46 -5.90 10.60 -20.34
C GLN A 46 -5.41 9.54 -19.34
N LEU A 47 -6.29 9.07 -18.45
CA LEU A 47 -5.96 7.99 -17.53
C LEU A 47 -5.65 6.68 -18.25
N ARG A 48 -6.41 6.33 -19.30
CA ARG A 48 -6.12 5.14 -20.12
C ARG A 48 -4.74 5.23 -20.79
N ALA A 49 -4.38 6.40 -21.32
CA ALA A 49 -3.07 6.61 -21.91
C ALA A 49 -1.93 6.52 -20.87
N LEU A 50 -2.15 7.08 -19.66
CA LEU A 50 -1.20 6.97 -18.55
C LEU A 50 -1.01 5.52 -18.09
N ALA A 51 -2.11 4.78 -17.96
CA ALA A 51 -2.11 3.38 -17.54
C ALA A 51 -1.34 2.46 -18.51
N GLY A 52 -1.12 2.88 -19.75
CA GLY A 52 -0.25 2.17 -20.70
C GLY A 52 1.26 2.30 -20.42
N ARG A 53 1.67 3.13 -19.46
CA ARG A 53 3.08 3.31 -19.10
C ARG A 53 3.56 2.21 -18.13
N PRO A 54 4.78 1.68 -18.28
CA PRO A 54 5.26 0.54 -17.51
C PRO A 54 5.40 0.80 -16.01
N GLU A 55 5.60 2.06 -15.61
CA GLU A 55 5.68 2.46 -14.21
C GLU A 55 4.30 2.66 -13.54
N VAL A 56 3.21 2.73 -14.31
CA VAL A 56 1.85 2.86 -13.79
C VAL A 56 1.28 1.45 -13.58
N VAL A 57 1.04 1.09 -12.32
CA VAL A 57 0.74 -0.31 -11.94
C VAL A 57 -0.64 -0.54 -11.36
N ALA A 58 -1.42 0.53 -11.15
CA ALA A 58 -2.80 0.44 -10.65
C ALA A 58 -3.64 1.63 -11.09
N ILE A 59 -4.96 1.42 -11.17
CA ILE A 59 -5.93 2.51 -11.30
C ILE A 59 -6.31 2.99 -9.89
N GLY A 60 -6.26 4.29 -9.69
CA GLY A 60 -6.49 4.93 -8.39
C GLY A 60 -5.48 6.04 -8.11
N GLU A 61 -5.60 6.78 -7.03
CA GLU A 61 -6.56 6.60 -5.95
C GLU A 61 -7.99 6.94 -6.38
N CYS A 62 -8.94 6.03 -6.19
CA CYS A 62 -10.35 6.23 -6.54
C CYS A 62 -11.28 5.60 -5.50
N GLY A 63 -12.54 6.01 -5.45
CA GLY A 63 -13.49 5.48 -4.47
C GLY A 63 -14.45 6.55 -3.97
N LEU A 64 -14.82 6.49 -2.69
CA LEU A 64 -15.84 7.36 -2.09
C LEU A 64 -15.34 8.01 -0.78
N ASP A 65 -15.65 9.29 -0.61
CA ASP A 65 -15.43 10.08 0.60
C ASP A 65 -16.67 10.93 0.90
N PHE A 66 -17.55 10.41 1.76
CA PHE A 66 -18.77 11.10 2.18
C PHE A 66 -18.59 11.99 3.41
N ASN A 67 -17.36 12.09 3.93
CA ASN A 67 -17.06 12.95 5.06
C ASN A 67 -16.85 14.41 4.61
N ARG A 68 -16.05 14.60 3.54
CA ARG A 68 -15.69 15.95 3.04
C ARG A 68 -16.61 16.46 1.95
N ASN A 69 -17.13 15.56 1.08
CA ASN A 69 -18.06 15.88 -0.01
C ASN A 69 -17.64 17.09 -0.87
N PHE A 70 -16.36 17.21 -1.23
CA PHE A 70 -15.91 18.25 -2.16
C PHE A 70 -16.51 18.07 -3.57
N SER A 71 -16.82 16.84 -3.94
CA SER A 71 -17.70 16.48 -5.05
C SER A 71 -18.98 15.84 -4.51
N THR A 72 -20.10 15.97 -5.22
CA THR A 72 -21.37 15.39 -4.78
C THR A 72 -21.31 13.86 -4.76
N PRO A 73 -22.11 13.16 -3.94
CA PRO A 73 -22.16 11.70 -3.95
C PRO A 73 -22.37 11.12 -5.35
N ASP A 74 -23.31 11.66 -6.14
CA ASP A 74 -23.57 11.21 -7.51
C ASP A 74 -22.34 11.34 -8.42
N GLN A 75 -21.58 12.44 -8.29
CA GLN A 75 -20.33 12.62 -9.04
C GLN A 75 -19.27 11.60 -8.61
N GLN A 76 -19.12 11.36 -7.31
CA GLN A 76 -18.19 10.38 -6.78
C GLN A 76 -18.54 8.96 -7.25
N GLU A 77 -19.81 8.57 -7.20
CA GLU A 77 -20.28 7.26 -7.66
C GLU A 77 -20.06 7.05 -9.16
N ALA A 78 -20.34 8.08 -9.98
CA ALA A 78 -20.14 8.03 -11.41
C ALA A 78 -18.65 7.90 -11.77
N ALA A 79 -17.79 8.72 -11.17
CA ALA A 79 -16.35 8.67 -11.39
C ALA A 79 -15.73 7.36 -10.87
N PHE A 80 -16.20 6.85 -9.73
CA PHE A 80 -15.73 5.59 -9.19
C PHE A 80 -16.11 4.41 -10.09
N SER A 81 -17.38 4.32 -10.49
CA SER A 81 -17.86 3.24 -11.38
C SER A 81 -17.13 3.24 -12.73
N ALA A 82 -16.86 4.41 -13.30
CA ALA A 82 -16.13 4.54 -14.55
C ALA A 82 -14.65 4.10 -14.41
N GLN A 83 -14.01 4.38 -13.28
CA GLN A 83 -12.64 3.91 -13.02
C GLN A 83 -12.57 2.40 -12.76
N LEU A 84 -13.58 1.80 -12.13
CA LEU A 84 -13.70 0.34 -12.00
C LEU A 84 -13.81 -0.32 -13.39
N ALA A 85 -14.63 0.26 -14.27
CA ALA A 85 -14.73 -0.20 -15.65
C ALA A 85 -13.40 -0.09 -16.40
N LEU A 86 -12.71 1.04 -16.28
CA LEU A 86 -11.38 1.25 -16.86
C LEU A 86 -10.36 0.21 -16.36
N ALA A 87 -10.33 -0.04 -15.05
CA ALA A 87 -9.41 -1.00 -14.44
C ALA A 87 -9.70 -2.44 -14.90
N ALA A 88 -10.98 -2.82 -15.02
CA ALA A 88 -11.39 -4.11 -15.56
C ALA A 88 -10.99 -4.27 -17.03
N ASP A 89 -11.23 -3.26 -17.88
CA ASP A 89 -10.83 -3.26 -19.29
C ASP A 89 -9.32 -3.45 -19.46
N LEU A 90 -8.53 -2.79 -18.60
CA LEU A 90 -7.07 -2.81 -18.65
C LEU A 90 -6.45 -3.99 -17.89
N GLN A 91 -7.27 -4.80 -17.20
CA GLN A 91 -6.81 -5.86 -16.30
C GLN A 91 -5.78 -5.36 -15.28
N MET A 92 -6.07 -4.21 -14.66
CA MET A 92 -5.20 -3.57 -13.67
C MET A 92 -5.82 -3.62 -12.27
N PRO A 93 -5.00 -3.73 -11.21
CA PRO A 93 -5.50 -3.67 -9.86
C PRO A 93 -6.02 -2.26 -9.53
N VAL A 94 -6.91 -2.17 -8.55
CA VAL A 94 -7.47 -0.90 -8.08
C VAL A 94 -6.91 -0.52 -6.71
N PHE A 95 -6.58 0.76 -6.58
CA PHE A 95 -6.11 1.39 -5.35
C PHE A 95 -7.22 2.32 -4.81
N LEU A 96 -7.88 1.88 -3.74
CA LEU A 96 -9.20 2.35 -3.35
C LEU A 96 -9.16 3.22 -2.09
N HIS A 97 -9.90 4.32 -2.11
CA HIS A 97 -10.22 5.15 -0.95
C HIS A 97 -11.66 4.94 -0.51
N CYS A 98 -11.87 4.77 0.79
CA CYS A 98 -13.20 4.68 1.35
C CYS A 98 -13.24 5.38 2.71
N ARG A 99 -14.08 6.42 2.82
CA ARG A 99 -14.32 7.13 4.08
C ARG A 99 -15.79 7.44 4.27
N GLU A 100 -16.37 6.94 5.37
CA GLU A 100 -17.78 7.14 5.74
C GLU A 100 -18.79 6.76 4.64
N ALA A 101 -18.39 5.85 3.74
CA ALA A 101 -19.14 5.48 2.55
C ALA A 101 -19.17 3.96 2.30
N HIS A 102 -18.84 3.15 3.30
CA HIS A 102 -18.54 1.71 3.14
C HIS A 102 -19.67 0.92 2.46
N SER A 103 -20.91 1.06 2.93
CA SER A 103 -22.05 0.34 2.36
C SER A 103 -22.22 0.62 0.86
N ARG A 104 -22.10 1.89 0.46
CA ARG A 104 -22.23 2.27 -0.95
C ARG A 104 -21.01 1.86 -1.78
N PHE A 105 -19.82 1.99 -1.20
CA PHE A 105 -18.55 1.57 -1.78
C PHE A 105 -18.57 0.08 -2.13
N VAL A 106 -18.97 -0.77 -1.19
CA VAL A 106 -19.09 -2.23 -1.42
C VAL A 106 -20.13 -2.55 -2.48
N ALA A 107 -21.29 -1.88 -2.45
CA ALA A 107 -22.36 -2.10 -3.44
C ALA A 107 -21.90 -1.76 -4.87
N LEU A 108 -21.08 -0.72 -5.04
CA LEU A 108 -20.52 -0.35 -6.35
C LEU A 108 -19.36 -1.25 -6.78
N LEU A 109 -18.52 -1.69 -5.84
CA LEU A 109 -17.33 -2.50 -6.13
C LEU A 109 -17.67 -3.96 -6.43
N SER A 110 -18.64 -4.54 -5.71
CA SER A 110 -18.94 -5.99 -5.76
C SER A 110 -19.13 -6.56 -7.18
N PRO A 111 -19.85 -5.89 -8.11
CA PRO A 111 -20.04 -6.39 -9.49
C PRO A 111 -18.78 -6.40 -10.38
N TRP A 112 -17.66 -5.88 -9.86
CA TRP A 112 -16.38 -5.80 -10.57
C TRP A 112 -15.30 -6.71 -9.99
N LEU A 113 -15.51 -7.29 -8.81
CA LEU A 113 -14.47 -8.07 -8.11
C LEU A 113 -13.95 -9.26 -8.92
N ASP A 114 -14.82 -9.90 -9.69
CA ASP A 114 -14.49 -11.03 -10.58
C ASP A 114 -13.74 -10.61 -11.85
N LYS A 115 -13.75 -9.32 -12.19
CA LYS A 115 -13.13 -8.74 -13.39
C LYS A 115 -11.82 -8.03 -13.10
N LEU A 116 -11.52 -7.78 -11.83
CA LEU A 116 -10.32 -7.09 -11.37
C LEU A 116 -9.28 -8.09 -10.88
N PRO A 117 -7.99 -7.92 -11.23
CA PRO A 117 -6.94 -8.83 -10.79
C PRO A 117 -6.69 -8.74 -9.27
N ALA A 118 -6.83 -7.54 -8.70
CA ALA A 118 -6.74 -7.30 -7.26
C ALA A 118 -7.32 -5.93 -6.88
N ALA A 119 -7.65 -5.76 -5.59
CA ALA A 119 -8.13 -4.52 -5.03
C ALA A 119 -7.53 -4.29 -3.63
N VAL A 120 -7.11 -3.05 -3.36
CA VAL A 120 -6.59 -2.61 -2.06
C VAL A 120 -7.43 -1.46 -1.56
N VAL A 121 -7.96 -1.56 -0.35
CA VAL A 121 -8.50 -0.42 0.39
C VAL A 121 -7.33 0.22 1.13
N HIS A 122 -6.86 1.36 0.63
CA HIS A 122 -5.76 2.10 1.20
C HIS A 122 -6.16 2.83 2.48
N CYS A 123 -5.20 3.09 3.37
CA CYS A 123 -5.39 3.81 4.63
C CYS A 123 -6.69 3.41 5.36
N PHE A 124 -6.86 2.10 5.59
CA PHE A 124 -8.06 1.56 6.22
C PHE A 124 -8.18 2.10 7.65
N THR A 125 -9.25 2.86 7.90
CA THR A 125 -9.62 3.40 9.22
C THR A 125 -11.04 2.99 9.62
N GLY A 126 -11.54 1.90 9.04
CA GLY A 126 -12.91 1.43 9.25
C GLY A 126 -13.14 0.64 10.54
N THR A 127 -14.35 0.11 10.68
CA THR A 127 -14.75 -0.72 11.84
C THR A 127 -14.37 -2.20 11.66
N ALA A 128 -14.60 -3.02 12.70
CA ALA A 128 -14.38 -4.46 12.62
C ALA A 128 -15.30 -5.16 11.60
N GLU A 129 -16.54 -4.66 11.47
CA GLU A 129 -17.52 -5.15 10.49
C GLU A 129 -17.04 -4.83 9.08
N GLU A 130 -16.67 -3.56 8.83
CA GLU A 130 -16.13 -3.13 7.53
C GLU A 130 -14.85 -3.88 7.16
N LEU A 131 -13.99 -4.23 8.13
CA LEU A 131 -12.82 -5.05 7.88
C LEU A 131 -13.20 -6.48 7.48
N THR A 132 -14.16 -7.07 8.19
CA THR A 132 -14.65 -8.42 7.90
C THR A 132 -15.24 -8.49 6.50
N ASP A 133 -16.04 -7.49 6.14
CA ASP A 133 -16.62 -7.34 4.80
C ASP A 133 -15.53 -7.23 3.74
N CYS A 134 -14.54 -6.33 3.93
CA CYS A 134 -13.41 -6.19 3.01
C CYS A 134 -12.67 -7.53 2.80
N LEU A 135 -12.37 -8.25 3.88
CA LEU A 135 -11.65 -9.53 3.80
C LEU A 135 -12.49 -10.63 3.13
N SER A 136 -13.79 -10.68 3.41
CA SER A 136 -14.72 -11.64 2.81
C SER A 136 -14.84 -11.47 1.29
N LEU A 137 -14.76 -10.22 0.82
CA LEU A 137 -14.74 -9.85 -0.60
C LEU A 137 -13.37 -10.07 -1.26
N GLY A 138 -12.37 -10.56 -0.50
CA GLY A 138 -11.04 -10.81 -1.00
C GLY A 138 -10.23 -9.53 -1.25
N LEU A 139 -10.56 -8.42 -0.58
CA LEU A 139 -9.78 -7.19 -0.64
C LEU A 139 -8.52 -7.30 0.21
N SER A 140 -7.49 -6.53 -0.16
CA SER A 140 -6.35 -6.27 0.71
C SER A 140 -6.54 -4.91 1.39
N VAL A 141 -5.92 -4.71 2.55
CA VAL A 141 -6.06 -3.49 3.35
C VAL A 141 -4.70 -2.85 3.61
N GLY A 142 -4.62 -1.54 3.38
CA GLY A 142 -3.48 -0.70 3.67
C GLY A 142 -3.57 -0.10 5.06
N ILE A 143 -2.50 -0.22 5.85
CA ILE A 143 -2.41 0.39 7.18
C ILE A 143 -1.33 1.46 7.17
N THR A 144 -1.67 2.65 7.63
CA THR A 144 -0.78 3.82 7.73
C THR A 144 -0.33 4.09 9.16
N GLY A 145 0.40 5.20 9.35
CA GLY A 145 0.71 5.75 10.67
C GLY A 145 -0.51 6.07 11.54
N TRP A 146 -1.73 6.05 11.00
CA TRP A 146 -2.98 6.20 11.76
C TRP A 146 -3.08 5.23 12.94
N VAL A 147 -2.55 4.01 12.81
CA VAL A 147 -2.54 3.00 13.86
C VAL A 147 -1.70 3.39 15.10
N CYS A 148 -0.80 4.37 14.94
CA CYS A 148 0.02 4.92 16.02
C CYS A 148 -0.66 6.11 16.73
N ASP A 149 -1.78 6.64 16.22
CA ASP A 149 -2.51 7.74 16.87
C ASP A 149 -3.15 7.23 18.17
N GLU A 150 -2.74 7.79 19.31
CA GLU A 150 -3.20 7.34 20.63
C GLU A 150 -4.67 7.66 20.90
N ARG A 151 -5.29 8.57 20.13
CA ARG A 151 -6.68 8.98 20.32
C ARG A 151 -7.62 8.24 19.37
N ARG A 152 -7.17 7.97 18.14
CA ARG A 152 -8.00 7.47 17.03
C ARG A 152 -7.56 6.10 16.50
N GLY A 153 -6.31 5.72 16.70
CA GLY A 153 -5.70 4.51 16.15
C GLY A 153 -5.88 3.25 17.01
N LEU A 154 -6.32 3.39 18.27
CA LEU A 154 -6.42 2.26 19.21
C LEU A 154 -7.39 1.18 18.73
N ALA A 155 -8.56 1.58 18.22
CA ALA A 155 -9.55 0.64 17.67
C ALA A 155 -8.96 -0.12 16.48
N LEU A 156 -8.34 0.59 15.53
CA LEU A 156 -7.67 -0.01 14.37
C LEU A 156 -6.55 -0.96 14.79
N ARG A 157 -5.76 -0.60 15.79
CA ARG A 157 -4.65 -1.42 16.31
C ARG A 157 -5.14 -2.76 16.84
N ALA A 158 -6.31 -2.79 17.48
CA ALA A 158 -6.92 -4.03 17.97
C ALA A 158 -7.39 -4.95 16.84
N LEU A 159 -7.63 -4.41 15.64
CA LEU A 159 -8.04 -5.19 14.45
C LEU A 159 -6.86 -5.82 13.70
N LEU A 160 -5.64 -5.30 13.87
CA LEU A 160 -4.46 -5.78 13.13
C LEU A 160 -4.25 -7.31 13.17
N PRO A 161 -4.41 -8.01 14.31
CA PRO A 161 -4.23 -9.47 14.34
C PRO A 161 -5.24 -10.24 13.49
N GLN A 162 -6.35 -9.61 13.09
CA GLN A 162 -7.39 -10.21 12.27
C GLN A 162 -7.06 -10.14 10.77
N ILE A 163 -6.09 -9.32 10.37
CA ILE A 163 -5.72 -9.13 8.96
C ILE A 163 -4.70 -10.21 8.55
N PRO A 164 -5.02 -11.07 7.56
CA PRO A 164 -4.05 -12.03 7.04
C PRO A 164 -2.80 -11.32 6.49
N ALA A 165 -1.61 -11.86 6.76
CA ALA A 165 -0.35 -11.24 6.35
C ALA A 165 -0.21 -11.05 4.82
N ASP A 166 -0.84 -11.91 4.03
CA ASP A 166 -0.89 -11.83 2.56
C ASP A 166 -1.90 -10.81 2.03
N ARG A 167 -2.73 -10.23 2.91
CA ARG A 167 -3.73 -9.19 2.63
C ARG A 167 -3.41 -7.84 3.30
N LEU A 168 -2.34 -7.77 4.09
CA LEU A 168 -1.89 -6.56 4.77
C LEU A 168 -0.83 -5.82 3.95
N LEU A 169 -1.07 -4.54 3.66
CA LEU A 169 -0.10 -3.61 3.08
C LEU A 169 0.25 -2.53 4.11
N LEU A 170 1.52 -2.10 4.13
CA LEU A 170 2.00 -1.06 5.04
C LEU A 170 2.35 0.22 4.29
N GLU A 171 1.63 1.28 4.60
CA GLU A 171 1.65 2.54 3.89
C GLU A 171 2.17 3.65 4.82
N THR A 172 2.65 4.76 4.27
CA THR A 172 2.95 5.95 5.10
C THR A 172 1.89 7.02 4.93
N ASP A 173 1.32 7.14 3.74
CA ASP A 173 0.41 8.22 3.38
C ASP A 173 1.02 9.60 3.70
N ALA A 174 2.34 9.72 3.55
CA ALA A 174 3.04 10.98 3.79
C ALA A 174 2.71 11.95 2.65
N PRO A 175 2.38 13.22 2.93
CA PRO A 175 2.73 13.91 4.16
C PRO A 175 1.66 13.90 5.27
N LEU A 176 0.48 13.34 5.01
CA LEU A 176 -0.71 13.50 5.85
C LEU A 176 -0.63 12.70 7.15
N SER A 177 -0.12 11.47 7.09
CA SER A 177 -0.16 10.51 8.20
C SER A 177 1.21 10.25 8.84
N ALA A 178 2.01 11.32 9.03
CA ALA A 178 3.31 11.20 9.68
C ALA A 178 3.16 10.79 11.16
N ALA A 179 3.67 9.62 11.54
CA ALA A 179 3.83 9.21 12.94
C ALA A 179 4.78 10.17 13.65
N THR A 180 4.24 11.00 14.54
CA THR A 180 5.02 11.90 15.40
C THR A 180 5.62 11.12 16.57
N GLY A 181 6.95 11.17 16.71
CA GLY A 181 7.69 10.71 17.89
C GLY A 181 8.41 9.37 17.73
N PHE A 182 9.63 9.39 17.17
CA PHE A 182 10.82 8.58 17.52
C PHE A 182 11.92 8.79 16.45
N THR A 183 13.20 8.84 16.84
CA THR A 183 14.38 8.99 15.96
C THR A 183 14.87 7.63 15.45
N ALA A 184 15.23 7.55 14.16
CA ALA A 184 15.49 6.31 13.42
C ALA A 184 16.82 5.60 13.75
N GLN A 185 16.84 4.27 13.62
CA GLN A 185 18.02 3.48 13.25
C GLN A 185 17.80 2.89 11.84
N THR A 186 18.78 3.07 10.95
CA THR A 186 18.71 2.73 9.52
C THR A 186 19.24 1.32 9.27
N GLY A 187 18.51 0.47 8.51
CA GLY A 187 19.06 -0.83 8.11
C GLY A 187 18.21 -1.79 7.25
N ILE A 188 17.12 -1.37 6.58
CA ILE A 188 16.27 -2.32 5.83
C ILE A 188 16.08 -1.87 4.37
N SER A 189 16.43 -2.74 3.43
CA SER A 189 16.24 -2.54 1.99
C SER A 189 14.83 -2.96 1.55
N PRO A 190 14.18 -2.22 0.61
CA PRO A 190 12.87 -2.59 0.10
C PRO A 190 12.91 -3.92 -0.69
N GLN A 191 11.99 -4.83 -0.36
CA GLN A 191 11.77 -6.10 -1.08
C GLN A 191 10.64 -5.93 -2.11
N ARG A 192 10.75 -6.63 -3.24
CA ARG A 192 9.80 -6.57 -4.36
C ARG A 192 8.50 -7.31 -4.00
N THR A 193 7.39 -6.60 -3.85
CA THR A 193 6.07 -7.21 -3.59
C THR A 193 5.35 -7.56 -4.89
N GLY A 194 4.98 -8.83 -5.07
CA GLY A 194 4.27 -9.33 -6.26
C GLY A 194 2.81 -8.89 -6.42
N PHE A 195 2.33 -7.89 -5.67
CA PHE A 195 0.94 -7.39 -5.76
C PHE A 195 0.72 -6.45 -6.95
N PHE A 196 1.72 -5.62 -7.26
CA PHE A 196 1.69 -4.65 -8.36
C PHE A 196 2.68 -5.01 -9.48
N ALA A 197 3.16 -6.26 -9.52
CA ALA A 197 4.09 -6.68 -10.56
C ALA A 197 3.32 -6.80 -11.88
N PRO A 198 3.73 -6.12 -12.98
CA PRO A 198 3.14 -6.37 -14.28
C PRO A 198 3.37 -7.84 -14.67
N PRO A 199 2.48 -8.44 -15.49
CA PRO A 199 2.72 -9.76 -16.04
C PRO A 199 4.05 -9.73 -16.81
N CYS A 200 5.02 -10.53 -16.34
CA CYS A 200 6.33 -10.63 -16.96
C CYS A 200 6.20 -11.34 -18.32
N PRO A 201 6.54 -10.71 -19.46
CA PRO A 201 6.61 -11.42 -20.71
C PRO A 201 7.93 -12.20 -20.73
N THR A 202 7.82 -13.52 -20.90
CA THR A 202 8.89 -14.51 -21.17
C THR A 202 9.69 -15.08 -19.98
N GLY A 203 9.55 -16.40 -19.83
CA GLY A 203 10.42 -17.20 -18.99
C GLY A 203 11.84 -17.29 -19.56
N ARG A 204 12.80 -16.80 -18.78
CA ARG A 204 14.19 -17.27 -18.84
C ARG A 204 14.73 -17.38 -17.42
N ARG A 205 15.06 -18.62 -17.03
CA ARG A 205 15.90 -18.89 -15.86
C ARG A 205 17.26 -18.21 -16.08
N LEU A 206 17.64 -17.30 -15.20
CA LEU A 206 19.04 -16.91 -15.06
C LEU A 206 19.59 -17.54 -13.77
N ALA A 207 20.67 -18.30 -13.96
CA ALA A 207 21.37 -19.04 -12.93
C ALA A 207 22.16 -18.11 -12.00
N ALA A 208 22.29 -18.52 -10.74
CA ALA A 208 23.04 -17.83 -9.70
C ALA A 208 24.55 -17.81 -10.01
N GLY A 209 25.11 -16.62 -10.19
CA GLY A 209 26.55 -16.38 -10.21
C GLY A 209 27.03 -15.86 -8.87
N ARG A 210 27.97 -16.57 -8.24
CA ARG A 210 28.71 -16.11 -7.05
C ARG A 210 29.69 -15.00 -7.45
N SER A 211 29.81 -13.96 -6.65
CA SER A 211 31.08 -13.23 -6.53
C SER A 211 31.33 -12.79 -5.09
N SER A 212 32.58 -12.97 -4.69
CA SER A 212 33.17 -12.72 -3.39
C SER A 212 34.03 -11.46 -3.46
N VAL A 213 33.94 -10.55 -2.49
CA VAL A 213 35.06 -9.65 -2.13
C VAL A 213 35.01 -9.37 -0.61
N ALA A 214 36.19 -9.38 0.00
CA ALA A 214 36.49 -9.22 1.42
C ALA A 214 37.13 -7.85 1.74
N GLY A 215 37.10 -7.46 3.03
CA GLY A 215 37.94 -6.42 3.68
C GLY A 215 37.22 -5.07 3.89
N ALA A 216 37.29 -4.37 5.03
CA ALA A 216 38.15 -4.48 6.21
C ALA A 216 37.50 -3.84 7.46
N ASP A 217 38.05 -4.24 8.60
CA ASP A 217 37.69 -4.03 10.01
C ASP A 217 37.94 -2.58 10.51
N ASN A 218 37.10 -2.06 11.42
CA ASN A 218 37.59 -1.26 12.53
C ASN A 218 36.61 -1.25 13.71
N ARG A 219 37.09 -1.74 14.86
CA ARG A 219 36.34 -1.97 16.10
C ARG A 219 36.32 -0.73 16.99
N SER A 220 35.19 -0.49 17.65
CA SER A 220 35.17 0.00 19.03
C SER A 220 34.21 -0.85 19.86
N LYS A 221 34.69 -1.18 21.06
CA LYS A 221 34.29 -2.30 21.92
C LYS A 221 33.05 -1.97 22.77
N CYS A 222 32.07 -2.87 22.77
CA CYS A 222 31.24 -3.25 23.92
C CYS A 222 30.88 -4.74 23.75
N ALA A 223 30.99 -5.54 24.81
CA ALA A 223 30.64 -6.97 24.87
C ALA A 223 29.91 -7.25 26.20
N PRO A 224 29.18 -8.38 26.38
CA PRO A 224 28.63 -9.32 25.39
C PRO A 224 27.11 -9.55 25.59
N HIS A 225 26.34 -9.57 24.51
CA HIS A 225 25.13 -10.40 24.43
C HIS A 225 25.28 -11.28 23.19
N LEU A 226 25.02 -12.59 23.36
CA LEU A 226 25.30 -13.63 22.36
C LEU A 226 24.83 -13.21 20.96
N PRO A 227 25.69 -13.30 19.92
CA PRO A 227 25.23 -13.14 18.55
C PRO A 227 24.36 -14.34 18.16
N ILE A 228 23.11 -14.09 17.84
CA ILE A 228 22.25 -15.06 17.14
C ILE A 228 22.82 -15.19 15.72
N ASP A 229 23.24 -16.40 15.38
CA ASP A 229 23.74 -16.76 14.06
C ASP A 229 22.62 -16.68 13.01
N LEU A 230 22.63 -15.61 12.21
CA LEU A 230 21.68 -15.34 11.12
C LEU A 230 22.00 -16.11 9.83
N SER A 231 22.92 -17.09 9.84
CA SER A 231 23.22 -17.92 8.67
C SER A 231 22.20 -19.05 8.43
N LYS A 232 21.22 -19.24 9.32
CA LYS A 232 20.14 -20.22 9.13
C LYS A 232 18.84 -19.55 8.72
N PRO A 233 18.20 -19.96 7.61
CA PRO A 233 16.86 -19.50 7.30
C PRO A 233 15.90 -20.01 8.39
N LEU A 234 15.23 -19.08 9.08
CA LEU A 234 14.10 -19.40 9.95
C LEU A 234 12.95 -19.87 9.05
N SER A 235 12.82 -21.18 8.89
CA SER A 235 11.69 -21.78 8.19
C SER A 235 10.41 -21.58 9.01
N GLY A 236 9.45 -20.80 8.51
CA GLY A 236 8.08 -20.85 9.02
C GLY A 236 7.25 -19.57 9.05
N THR A 237 7.81 -18.38 8.84
CA THR A 237 7.02 -17.14 8.89
C THR A 237 6.42 -16.79 7.53
N LYS A 238 5.08 -16.73 7.44
CA LYS A 238 4.38 -16.13 6.30
C LYS A 238 4.68 -14.62 6.31
N HIS A 239 5.40 -14.13 5.30
CA HIS A 239 5.89 -12.74 5.28
C HIS A 239 4.76 -11.78 4.86
N ALA A 240 4.58 -10.68 5.61
CA ALA A 240 3.75 -9.56 5.17
C ALA A 240 4.36 -8.92 3.90
N ARG A 241 3.51 -8.45 2.97
CA ARG A 241 3.97 -7.78 1.74
C ARG A 241 4.06 -6.27 1.97
N TYR A 242 5.28 -5.74 1.99
CA TYR A 242 5.54 -4.32 2.26
C TYR A 242 5.41 -3.46 1.00
N VAL A 243 4.35 -2.65 0.89
CA VAL A 243 4.19 -1.65 -0.18
C VAL A 243 4.25 -0.25 0.42
N TYR A 244 5.40 0.41 0.37
CA TYR A 244 5.50 1.78 0.86
C TYR A 244 4.82 2.76 -0.11
N ILE A 245 3.77 3.45 0.36
CA ILE A 245 2.98 4.41 -0.43
C ILE A 245 3.18 5.83 0.14
N PHE A 246 3.49 6.80 -0.73
CA PHE A 246 3.72 8.20 -0.37
C PHE A 246 3.04 9.14 -1.37
N SER A 247 2.43 10.21 -0.85
CA SER A 247 1.80 11.31 -1.60
C SER A 247 2.69 12.58 -1.67
N ASN A 248 3.85 12.67 -0.97
CA ASN A 248 4.88 13.71 -1.22
C ASN A 248 6.25 13.41 -0.56
N TRP A 249 7.37 13.68 -1.25
CA TRP A 249 8.71 13.11 -0.92
C TRP A 249 9.49 13.83 0.20
N ARG A 250 9.05 15.00 0.69
CA ARG A 250 9.88 15.85 1.56
C ARG A 250 10.06 15.42 3.02
N LEU A 251 9.44 14.34 3.50
CA LEU A 251 9.42 13.99 4.94
C LEU A 251 9.76 12.51 5.29
N SER A 252 10.31 11.74 4.35
CA SER A 252 10.17 10.27 4.33
C SER A 252 11.10 9.42 5.20
N ARG A 253 12.17 9.94 5.82
CA ARG A 253 13.15 9.07 6.51
C ARG A 253 12.79 8.63 7.94
N LEU A 254 11.94 9.36 8.65
CA LEU A 254 11.65 9.07 10.07
C LEU A 254 10.45 8.12 10.28
N CYS A 255 9.53 8.02 9.33
CA CYS A 255 8.20 7.45 9.60
C CYS A 255 8.14 5.91 9.51
N VAL A 256 8.92 5.32 8.59
CA VAL A 256 8.82 3.91 8.21
C VAL A 256 9.32 2.95 9.30
N THR A 257 10.42 3.29 9.97
CA THR A 257 11.02 2.44 11.01
C THR A 257 10.13 2.35 12.25
N CYS A 258 9.44 3.45 12.60
CA CYS A 258 8.55 3.51 13.76
C CYS A 258 7.31 2.60 13.62
N LEU A 259 6.73 2.53 12.43
CA LEU A 259 5.58 1.65 12.13
C LEU A 259 6.00 0.17 12.26
N LEU A 260 7.16 -0.20 11.70
CA LEU A 260 7.66 -1.58 11.74
C LEU A 260 8.03 -2.07 13.16
N ILE A 261 8.61 -1.20 13.99
CA ILE A 261 8.97 -1.55 15.39
C ILE A 261 7.72 -1.78 16.25
N ARG A 262 6.69 -0.93 16.11
CA ARG A 262 5.44 -1.06 16.90
C ARG A 262 4.56 -2.22 16.43
N LEU A 263 4.53 -2.52 15.13
CA LEU A 263 3.79 -3.66 14.60
C LEU A 263 4.42 -4.99 15.02
N SER A 264 5.74 -5.14 14.91
CA SER A 264 6.44 -6.37 15.31
C SER A 264 6.19 -6.70 16.78
N SER A 265 6.30 -5.70 17.66
CA SER A 265 6.04 -5.88 19.09
C SER A 265 4.55 -6.01 19.46
N SER A 266 3.60 -5.68 18.58
CA SER A 266 2.16 -5.92 18.81
C SER A 266 1.71 -7.28 18.30
N ILE A 267 2.28 -7.75 17.19
CA ILE A 267 2.05 -9.08 16.62
C ILE A 267 2.63 -10.18 17.53
N GLU A 268 3.84 -9.97 18.08
CA GLU A 268 4.45 -10.91 19.04
C GLU A 268 3.64 -11.05 20.33
N ARG A 269 2.99 -9.98 20.80
CA ARG A 269 2.14 -10.01 22.01
C ARG A 269 0.76 -10.66 21.79
N ALA A 270 0.33 -10.83 20.54
CA ALA A 270 -0.95 -11.46 20.20
C ALA A 270 -0.84 -12.96 19.91
N SER A 271 0.38 -13.53 19.90
CA SER A 271 0.57 -14.98 19.82
C SER A 271 0.25 -15.60 21.19
N PRO A 272 -0.71 -16.53 21.32
CA PRO A 272 -0.93 -17.20 22.59
C PRO A 272 0.35 -17.96 22.93
N SER A 273 0.86 -17.75 24.13
CA SER A 273 1.93 -18.55 24.71
C SER A 273 1.47 -20.00 24.71
N GLY A 274 2.00 -20.77 23.76
CA GLY A 274 1.86 -22.21 23.75
C GLY A 274 2.46 -22.74 25.05
N SER A 275 1.58 -23.28 25.89
CA SER A 275 1.93 -24.18 26.98
C SER A 275 2.73 -25.36 26.42
N VAL A 276 3.98 -25.46 26.85
CA VAL A 276 4.73 -26.73 26.91
C VAL A 276 4.23 -27.52 28.11
#